data_AF-A0A6P0PBW0-F1
#
_entry.id   AF-A0A6P0PBW0-F1
#
_cell.length_a   1.000
_cell.length_b   1.000
_cell.length_c   1.000
_cell.angle_alpha   90.00
_cell.angle_beta   90.00
_cell.angle_gamma   90.00
#
_symmetry.space_group_name_H-M   'P 1'
#
loop_
_entity.id
_entity.type
_entity.pdbx_description
1 polymer ?
#
loop_
_entity_poly.entity_id
_entity_poly.type
_entity_poly.pdbx_seq_one_letter_code
_entity_poly.pdbx_strand_id
1 'polypeptide(L)'
;MSYVAIATEQFDTVVAFYGDQLGFPVVEQWDRPNGRGIRFDLGGMRLEILDNQRERSALSLGQPGDSFHIVIEVDDIEATQRQLAIDTPEPQSTSWGARLFQLRDPDGVPVTFLEWVDATGAMQEIRGQLASGVGRGSHFTRLDWVRTQFIDSVSIDPFPGTANVIVKDPTSLSRWNRLRCQPGIKIVNPNSGPNDCNARCFPVVVDGIVDAAIVLPDVEGYAKDQIEIIASVNLRDTLGKSDGDIIVLRIKEPDVS
;
A
#
# COMPACT_ATOMS: atom_id res chain seq x y z
N MET A 1 -12.19 12.28 4.36
CA MET A 1 -10.89 12.15 3.69
C MET A 1 -10.04 13.32 4.17
N SER A 2 -8.91 13.05 4.81
CA SER A 2 -8.08 14.08 5.44
C SER A 2 -7.11 14.67 4.42
N TYR A 3 -6.68 15.92 4.64
CA TYR A 3 -5.69 16.59 3.80
C TYR A 3 -4.72 17.38 4.68
N VAL A 4 -3.53 17.64 4.14
CA VAL A 4 -2.56 18.60 4.66
C VAL A 4 -2.63 19.85 3.82
N ALA A 5 -2.61 21.02 4.44
CA ALA A 5 -2.61 22.30 3.75
C ALA A 5 -1.29 23.05 3.96
N ILE A 6 -0.74 23.58 2.89
CA ILE A 6 0.38 24.52 2.88
C ILE A 6 -0.17 25.87 2.38
N ALA A 7 -0.09 26.89 3.22
CA ALA A 7 -0.29 28.27 2.79
C ALA A 7 1.06 28.83 2.37
N THR A 8 1.11 29.45 1.20
CA THR A 8 2.34 29.94 0.58
C THR A 8 2.18 31.35 0.03
N GLU A 9 3.25 32.13 0.06
CA GLU A 9 3.35 33.41 -0.67
C GLU A 9 3.97 33.23 -2.06
N GLN A 10 4.36 32.00 -2.44
CA GLN A 10 5.02 31.66 -3.70
C GLN A 10 4.17 30.68 -4.51
N PHE A 11 2.84 30.93 -4.57
CA PHE A 11 1.84 29.98 -5.07
C PHE A 11 2.23 29.30 -6.38
N ASP A 12 2.53 30.06 -7.42
CA ASP A 12 2.83 29.50 -8.74
C ASP A 12 4.08 28.62 -8.74
N THR A 13 5.10 28.98 -7.97
CA THR A 13 6.34 28.20 -7.84
C THR A 13 6.11 26.90 -7.06
N VAL A 14 5.34 26.95 -5.97
CA VAL A 14 4.99 25.76 -5.18
C VAL A 14 4.10 24.81 -6.00
N VAL A 15 3.14 25.35 -6.76
CA VAL A 15 2.30 24.56 -7.66
C VAL A 15 3.12 23.88 -8.76
N ALA A 16 4.05 24.60 -9.40
CA ALA A 16 4.95 24.01 -10.39
C ALA A 16 5.85 22.91 -9.78
N PHE A 17 6.30 23.09 -8.53
CA PHE A 17 7.09 22.07 -7.83
C PHE A 17 6.28 20.78 -7.64
N TYR A 18 5.12 20.84 -6.98
CA TYR A 18 4.34 19.63 -6.70
C TYR A 18 3.66 19.04 -7.95
N GLY A 19 3.20 19.87 -8.88
CA GLY A 19 2.49 19.45 -10.09
C GLY A 19 3.42 19.06 -11.23
N ASP A 20 4.25 20.01 -11.69
CA ASP A 20 5.04 19.82 -12.91
C ASP A 20 6.33 19.03 -12.65
N GLN A 21 7.01 19.32 -11.54
CA GLN A 21 8.31 18.71 -11.23
C GLN A 21 8.16 17.34 -10.56
N LEU A 22 7.24 17.23 -9.59
CA LEU A 22 6.98 15.97 -8.90
C LEU A 22 5.88 15.13 -9.56
N GLY A 23 5.11 15.69 -10.49
CA GLY A 23 4.14 14.95 -11.29
C GLY A 23 2.84 14.58 -10.57
N PHE A 24 2.50 15.22 -9.44
CA PHE A 24 1.31 14.82 -8.69
C PHE A 24 0.02 15.21 -9.42
N PRO A 25 -0.96 14.29 -9.53
CA PRO A 25 -2.23 14.59 -10.19
C PRO A 25 -3.03 15.66 -9.46
N VAL A 26 -3.58 16.61 -10.21
CA VAL A 26 -4.52 17.60 -9.69
C VAL A 26 -5.89 16.95 -9.45
N VAL A 27 -6.39 17.09 -8.23
CA VAL A 27 -7.73 16.63 -7.81
C VAL A 27 -8.76 17.75 -7.93
N GLU A 28 -8.39 18.96 -7.52
CA GLU A 28 -9.28 20.12 -7.49
C GLU A 28 -8.47 21.41 -7.60
N GLN A 29 -9.03 22.46 -8.22
CA GLN A 29 -8.42 23.79 -8.29
C GLN A 29 -9.48 24.89 -8.26
N TRP A 30 -9.13 26.04 -7.70
CA TRP A 30 -9.97 27.23 -7.70
C TRP A 30 -9.13 28.50 -7.81
N ASP A 31 -9.65 29.48 -8.54
CA ASP A 31 -9.10 30.83 -8.59
C ASP A 31 -10.25 31.84 -8.52
N ARG A 32 -10.31 32.60 -7.44
CA ARG A 32 -11.33 33.62 -7.14
C ARG A 32 -10.64 34.86 -6.55
N PRO A 33 -11.27 36.04 -6.60
CA PRO A 33 -10.66 37.29 -6.12
C PRO A 33 -10.18 37.29 -4.67
N ASN A 34 -10.71 36.40 -3.82
CA ASN A 34 -10.44 36.33 -2.39
C ASN A 34 -10.02 34.92 -1.93
N GLY A 35 -9.54 34.10 -2.85
CA GLY A 35 -9.08 32.74 -2.54
C GLY A 35 -8.66 32.01 -3.81
N ARG A 36 -7.44 31.49 -3.78
CA ARG A 36 -6.86 30.67 -4.85
C ARG A 36 -6.18 29.48 -4.21
N GLY A 37 -6.38 28.31 -4.79
CA GLY A 37 -5.80 27.09 -4.28
C GLY A 37 -5.90 25.92 -5.24
N ILE A 38 -5.10 24.90 -4.96
CA ILE A 38 -5.05 23.67 -5.74
C ILE A 38 -4.82 22.49 -4.80
N ARG A 39 -5.36 21.33 -5.17
CA ARG A 39 -5.22 20.10 -4.40
C ARG A 39 -4.64 18.98 -5.26
N PHE A 40 -3.61 18.33 -4.75
CA PHE A 40 -2.91 17.21 -5.38
C PHE A 40 -3.24 15.87 -4.68
N ASP A 41 -3.17 14.77 -5.43
CA ASP A 41 -3.20 13.41 -4.91
C ASP A 41 -1.78 12.87 -4.69
N LEU A 42 -1.45 12.50 -3.45
CA LEU A 42 -0.16 11.92 -3.05
C LEU A 42 -0.29 10.41 -2.75
N GLY A 43 -1.25 9.71 -3.38
CA GLY A 43 -1.34 8.26 -3.26
C GLY A 43 -1.89 7.78 -1.90
N GLY A 44 -2.84 8.53 -1.33
CA GLY A 44 -3.49 8.19 -0.06
C GLY A 44 -3.69 9.37 0.89
N MET A 45 -2.97 10.47 0.63
CA MET A 45 -3.15 11.77 1.27
C MET A 45 -3.40 12.83 0.21
N ARG A 46 -4.18 13.85 0.55
CA ARG A 46 -4.33 15.05 -0.28
C ARG A 46 -3.43 16.17 0.25
N LEU A 47 -2.69 16.80 -0.65
CA LEU A 47 -1.94 18.03 -0.37
C LEU A 47 -2.70 19.21 -0.97
N GLU A 48 -3.03 20.19 -0.15
CA GLU A 48 -3.70 21.42 -0.55
C GLU A 48 -2.72 22.59 -0.47
N ILE A 49 -2.58 23.33 -1.56
CA ILE A 49 -1.77 24.54 -1.63
C ILE A 49 -2.71 25.75 -1.68
N LEU A 50 -2.50 26.72 -0.79
CA LEU A 50 -3.31 27.93 -0.65
C LEU A 50 -2.46 29.17 -0.93
N ASP A 51 -2.97 30.07 -1.78
CA ASP A 51 -2.33 31.35 -2.09
C ASP A 51 -2.58 32.36 -0.95
N ASN A 52 -1.63 32.46 -0.01
CA ASN A 52 -1.75 33.32 1.15
C ASN A 52 -1.85 34.81 0.78
N GLN A 53 -1.36 35.21 -0.41
CA GLN A 53 -1.44 36.60 -0.88
C GLN A 53 -2.85 36.99 -1.33
N ARG A 54 -3.67 36.02 -1.74
CA ARG A 54 -5.07 36.24 -2.16
C ARG A 54 -6.08 35.88 -1.08
N GLU A 55 -5.63 35.31 0.04
CA GLU A 55 -6.52 34.98 1.14
C GLU A 55 -7.12 36.22 1.77
N ARG A 56 -8.44 36.18 2.03
CA ARG A 56 -9.15 37.28 2.68
C ARG A 56 -8.57 37.58 4.07
N SER A 57 -8.05 36.55 4.73
CA SER A 57 -7.40 36.65 6.03
C SER A 57 -6.08 35.90 5.97
N ALA A 58 -5.09 36.56 5.37
CA ALA A 58 -3.75 36.02 5.21
C ALA A 58 -3.17 35.61 6.57
N LEU A 59 -2.53 34.44 6.57
CA LEU A 59 -1.83 33.89 7.72
C LEU A 59 -0.46 34.57 7.86
N SER A 60 0.03 34.68 9.11
CA SER A 60 1.43 35.01 9.36
C SER A 60 2.24 33.72 9.26
N LEU A 61 3.00 33.57 8.17
CA LEU A 61 3.76 32.36 7.89
C LEU A 61 5.10 32.39 8.63
N GLY A 62 5.41 31.31 9.35
CA GLY A 62 6.75 31.05 9.88
C GLY A 62 7.61 30.32 8.86
N GLN A 63 8.93 30.29 9.06
CA GLN A 63 9.79 29.43 8.24
C GLN A 63 9.53 27.96 8.57
N PRO A 64 9.38 27.07 7.56
CA PRO A 64 9.29 25.65 7.80
C PRO A 64 10.56 25.15 8.49
N GLY A 65 10.43 24.69 9.73
CA GLY A 65 11.50 24.00 10.43
C GLY A 65 11.55 22.52 10.05
N ASP A 66 12.63 21.83 10.40
CA ASP A 66 12.81 20.40 10.11
C ASP A 66 11.92 19.47 10.97
N SER A 67 11.11 20.04 11.88
CA SER A 67 10.16 19.29 12.72
C SER A 67 8.92 18.80 11.96
N PHE A 68 8.71 19.25 10.73
CA PHE A 68 7.64 18.83 9.84
C PHE A 68 8.21 18.47 8.47
N HIS A 69 7.77 17.35 7.92
CA HIS A 69 8.17 16.89 6.59
C HIS A 69 7.03 16.11 5.95
N ILE A 70 6.93 16.21 4.62
CA ILE A 70 6.04 15.39 3.82
C ILE A 70 6.83 14.15 3.41
N VAL A 71 6.32 12.96 3.77
CA VAL A 71 6.93 11.69 3.40
C VAL A 71 6.06 11.00 2.37
N ILE A 72 6.68 10.60 1.27
CA ILE A 72 6.04 9.94 0.13
C ILE A 72 6.69 8.58 0.00
N GLU A 73 5.92 7.54 0.36
CA GLU A 73 6.40 6.17 0.21
C GLU A 73 6.32 5.74 -1.26
N VAL A 74 7.38 5.12 -1.75
CA VAL A 74 7.49 4.61 -3.10
C VAL A 74 7.97 3.17 -3.10
N ASP A 75 7.60 2.43 -4.15
CA ASP A 75 7.95 1.02 -4.28
C ASP A 75 9.38 0.80 -4.82
N ASP A 76 9.86 1.70 -5.69
CA ASP A 76 11.19 1.66 -6.32
C ASP A 76 11.71 3.10 -6.44
N ILE A 77 12.69 3.46 -5.60
CA ILE A 77 13.12 4.85 -5.49
C ILE A 77 13.84 5.32 -6.75
N GLU A 78 14.59 4.46 -7.44
CA GLU A 78 15.27 4.81 -8.69
C GLU A 78 14.29 4.95 -9.87
N ALA A 79 13.24 4.13 -9.93
CA ALA A 79 12.18 4.31 -10.90
C ALA A 79 11.44 5.62 -10.68
N THR A 80 11.14 5.97 -9.42
CA THR A 80 10.57 7.27 -9.09
C THR A 80 11.50 8.41 -9.52
N GLN A 81 12.79 8.37 -9.19
CA GLN A 81 13.74 9.42 -9.58
C GLN A 81 13.76 9.67 -11.10
N ARG A 82 13.68 8.60 -11.91
CA ARG A 82 13.65 8.71 -13.38
C ARG A 82 12.38 9.37 -13.93
N GLN A 83 11.29 9.39 -13.15
CA GLN A 83 10.01 9.98 -13.55
C GLN A 83 9.88 11.45 -13.12
N LEU A 84 10.65 11.88 -12.11
CA LEU A 84 10.63 13.27 -11.65
C LEU A 84 11.31 14.19 -12.67
N ALA A 85 10.73 15.37 -12.87
CA ALA A 85 11.27 16.39 -13.78
C ALA A 85 12.18 17.40 -13.06
N ILE A 86 12.79 16.97 -11.95
CA ILE A 86 13.74 17.74 -11.15
C ILE A 86 14.96 16.88 -10.81
N ASP A 87 16.12 17.51 -10.69
CA ASP A 87 17.33 16.86 -10.22
C ASP A 87 17.15 16.38 -8.77
N THR A 88 17.50 15.12 -8.52
CA THR A 88 17.34 14.50 -7.21
C THR A 88 18.69 14.04 -6.64
N PRO A 89 18.90 14.14 -5.32
CA PRO A 89 20.08 13.57 -4.68
C PRO A 89 20.10 12.04 -4.79
N GLU A 90 21.28 11.42 -4.70
CA GLU A 90 21.36 9.96 -4.64
C GLU A 90 20.63 9.41 -3.39
N PRO A 91 19.83 8.33 -3.53
CA PRO A 91 19.17 7.69 -2.40
C PRO A 91 20.16 7.14 -1.38
N GLN A 92 19.97 7.50 -0.12
CA GLN A 92 20.77 7.05 1.01
C GLN A 92 20.09 5.92 1.75
N SER A 93 20.86 4.88 2.09
CA SER A 93 20.39 3.82 2.98
C SER A 93 20.35 4.30 4.42
N THR A 94 19.33 3.86 5.14
CA THR A 94 19.11 4.20 6.54
C THR A 94 19.36 2.99 7.43
N SER A 95 19.66 3.24 8.71
CA SER A 95 19.90 2.16 9.69
C SER A 95 18.64 1.35 10.03
N TRP A 96 17.47 1.78 9.57
CA TRP A 96 16.17 1.21 9.89
C TRP A 96 15.50 0.51 8.70
N GLY A 97 16.28 0.19 7.66
CA GLY A 97 15.81 -0.64 6.55
C GLY A 97 15.00 0.13 5.51
N ALA A 98 15.47 1.31 5.13
CA ALA A 98 14.91 2.08 4.04
C ALA A 98 16.00 2.79 3.25
N ARG A 99 15.67 3.16 2.02
CA ARG A 99 16.39 4.11 1.19
C ARG A 99 15.52 5.35 1.03
N LEU A 100 16.15 6.51 1.10
CA LEU A 100 15.45 7.76 0.93
C LEU A 100 16.31 8.80 0.23
N PHE A 101 15.66 9.73 -0.44
CA PHE A 101 16.24 11.02 -0.76
C PHE A 101 15.27 12.12 -0.33
N GLN A 102 15.79 13.33 -0.12
CA GLN A 102 14.99 14.46 0.31
C GLN A 102 15.19 15.65 -0.64
N LEU A 103 14.08 16.28 -0.98
CA LEU A 103 14.01 17.57 -1.65
C LEU A 103 13.48 18.61 -0.66
N ARG A 104 13.60 19.88 -1.02
CA ARG A 104 12.88 20.97 -0.37
C ARG A 104 12.01 21.66 -1.39
N ASP A 105 10.76 21.91 -1.02
CA ASP A 105 9.89 22.73 -1.83
C ASP A 105 10.35 24.21 -1.78
N PRO A 106 9.75 25.12 -2.60
CA PRO A 106 10.15 26.52 -2.65
C PRO A 106 10.01 27.30 -1.32
N ASP A 107 9.16 26.83 -0.41
CA ASP A 107 9.02 27.42 0.93
C ASP A 107 9.98 26.80 1.95
N GLY A 108 10.70 25.75 1.56
CA GLY A 108 11.69 25.06 2.37
C GLY A 108 11.16 23.83 3.11
N VAL A 109 9.91 23.42 2.87
CA VAL A 109 9.32 22.21 3.46
C VAL A 109 10.09 20.99 2.94
N PRO A 110 10.62 20.13 3.83
CA PRO A 110 11.24 18.89 3.42
C PRO A 110 10.22 17.92 2.82
N VAL A 111 10.51 17.44 1.61
CA VAL A 111 9.75 16.39 0.91
C VAL A 111 10.64 15.18 0.74
N THR A 112 10.33 14.10 1.45
CA THR A 112 11.14 12.89 1.51
C THR A 112 10.47 11.79 0.71
N PHE A 113 11.19 11.24 -0.27
CA PHE A 113 10.80 10.01 -0.96
C PHE A 113 11.46 8.84 -0.25
N LEU A 114 10.68 7.83 0.10
CA LEU A 114 11.10 6.75 0.96
C LEU A 114 10.70 5.42 0.34
N GLU A 115 11.70 4.59 0.03
CA GLU A 115 11.52 3.19 -0.30
C GLU A 115 11.97 2.36 0.90
N TRP A 116 11.09 1.50 1.40
CA TRP A 116 11.50 0.53 2.41
C TRP A 116 12.32 -0.57 1.76
N VAL A 117 13.57 -0.73 2.22
CA VAL A 117 14.47 -1.76 1.73
C VAL A 117 14.52 -2.85 2.77
N ASP A 118 14.00 -4.01 2.40
CA ASP A 118 14.19 -5.19 3.20
C ASP A 118 15.70 -5.45 3.29
N ALA A 119 16.26 -5.25 4.48
CA ALA A 119 17.66 -5.51 4.73
C ALA A 119 17.94 -6.98 4.34
N THR A 120 18.65 -7.16 3.22
CA THR A 120 19.21 -8.43 2.75
C THR A 120 18.21 -9.59 2.62
N GLY A 121 17.46 -9.72 1.52
CA GLY A 121 16.85 -11.00 1.09
C GLY A 121 16.00 -11.75 2.12
N ALA A 122 15.64 -11.12 3.23
CA ALA A 122 14.89 -11.69 4.31
C ALA A 122 13.42 -11.53 3.95
N MET A 123 12.97 -12.36 3.01
CA MET A 123 11.63 -12.94 2.93
C MET A 123 10.56 -12.11 3.63
N GLN A 124 9.77 -11.34 2.88
CA GLN A 124 8.80 -10.41 3.43
C GLN A 124 7.86 -11.11 4.43
N GLU A 125 8.10 -10.89 5.72
CA GLU A 125 7.30 -11.49 6.79
C GLU A 125 6.17 -10.55 7.23
N ILE A 126 4.93 -11.01 7.12
CA ILE A 126 3.75 -10.35 7.67
C ILE A 126 3.33 -11.16 8.90
N ARG A 127 3.27 -10.51 10.07
CA ARG A 127 2.78 -11.15 11.30
C ARG A 127 1.32 -10.77 11.50
N GLY A 128 0.49 -11.72 11.89
CA GLY A 128 -0.92 -11.45 12.15
C GLY A 128 -1.56 -12.48 13.07
N GLN A 129 -2.70 -12.10 13.65
CA GLN A 129 -3.46 -12.96 14.55
C GLN A 129 -4.48 -13.77 13.76
N LEU A 130 -4.52 -15.09 13.98
CA LEU A 130 -5.62 -15.91 13.49
C LEU A 130 -6.96 -15.40 14.05
N ALA A 131 -7.97 -15.33 13.19
CA ALA A 131 -9.30 -14.89 13.55
C ALA A 131 -10.37 -15.74 12.85
N SER A 132 -11.52 -15.87 13.47
CA SER A 132 -12.70 -16.42 12.82
C SER A 132 -13.30 -15.36 11.89
N GLY A 133 -13.44 -15.70 10.60
CA GLY A 133 -14.16 -14.88 9.64
C GLY A 133 -15.67 -15.11 9.69
N VAL A 134 -16.41 -14.34 8.89
CA VAL A 134 -17.87 -14.48 8.72
C VAL A 134 -18.30 -15.72 7.92
N GLY A 135 -17.36 -16.63 7.61
CA GLY A 135 -17.62 -17.87 6.85
C GLY A 135 -17.77 -17.70 5.34
N ARG A 136 -17.67 -16.49 4.79
CA ARG A 136 -17.87 -16.21 3.34
C ARG A 136 -16.81 -16.87 2.43
N GLY A 137 -15.55 -16.94 2.87
CA GLY A 137 -14.47 -17.59 2.12
C GLY A 137 -14.74 -19.08 1.84
N SER A 138 -15.54 -19.74 2.67
CA SER A 138 -15.91 -21.15 2.47
C SER A 138 -16.80 -21.39 1.25
N HIS A 139 -17.57 -20.39 0.81
CA HIS A 139 -18.35 -20.46 -0.42
C HIS A 139 -17.42 -20.35 -1.63
N PHE A 140 -16.49 -19.38 -1.60
CA PHE A 140 -15.55 -19.11 -2.69
C PHE A 140 -14.63 -20.29 -2.99
N THR A 141 -14.00 -20.89 -1.96
CA THR A 141 -13.06 -22.02 -2.14
C THR A 141 -13.74 -23.32 -2.61
N ARG A 142 -15.08 -23.39 -2.56
CA ARG A 142 -15.86 -24.57 -2.99
C ARG A 142 -16.40 -24.46 -4.40
N LEU A 143 -16.27 -23.31 -5.05
CA LEU A 143 -16.64 -23.16 -6.46
C LEU A 143 -15.63 -23.94 -7.30
N ASP A 144 -16.10 -24.87 -8.15
CA ASP A 144 -15.24 -25.74 -8.95
C ASP A 144 -14.23 -24.94 -9.79
N TRP A 145 -14.69 -23.84 -10.40
CA TRP A 145 -13.83 -22.98 -11.22
C TRP A 145 -12.73 -22.28 -10.40
N VAL A 146 -13.00 -21.90 -9.15
CA VAL A 146 -12.02 -21.28 -8.25
C VAL A 146 -10.99 -22.33 -7.84
N ARG A 147 -11.45 -23.52 -7.44
CA ARG A 147 -10.59 -24.64 -7.05
C ARG A 147 -9.63 -25.00 -8.18
N THR A 148 -10.14 -25.13 -9.42
CA THR A 148 -9.31 -25.41 -10.61
C THR A 148 -8.23 -24.35 -10.80
N GLN A 149 -8.57 -23.06 -10.71
CA GLN A 149 -7.57 -22.00 -10.86
C GLN A 149 -6.56 -21.96 -9.71
N PHE A 150 -6.94 -22.31 -8.49
CA PHE A 150 -5.98 -22.43 -7.40
C PHE A 150 -4.98 -23.57 -7.63
N ILE A 151 -5.44 -24.71 -8.13
CA ILE A 151 -4.57 -25.83 -8.47
C ILE A 151 -3.64 -25.44 -9.64
N ASP A 152 -4.20 -24.88 -10.71
CA ASP A 152 -3.46 -24.60 -11.93
C ASP A 152 -2.49 -23.42 -11.79
N SER A 153 -2.91 -22.35 -11.11
CA SER A 153 -2.17 -21.08 -11.07
C SER A 153 -1.30 -20.91 -9.83
N VAL A 154 -1.68 -21.49 -8.69
CA VAL A 154 -0.91 -21.40 -7.44
C VAL A 154 -0.47 -22.76 -6.88
N SER A 155 -0.75 -23.86 -7.59
CA SER A 155 -0.36 -25.22 -7.18
C SER A 155 -0.88 -25.63 -5.80
N ILE A 156 -2.05 -25.14 -5.40
CA ILE A 156 -2.70 -25.48 -4.12
C ILE A 156 -4.08 -26.06 -4.40
N ASP A 157 -4.29 -27.29 -3.93
CA ASP A 157 -5.62 -27.85 -3.82
C ASP A 157 -6.26 -27.45 -2.48
N PRO A 158 -7.19 -26.48 -2.41
CA PRO A 158 -7.62 -25.87 -1.16
C PRO A 158 -8.40 -26.83 -0.27
N PHE A 159 -8.04 -26.83 1.02
CA PHE A 159 -8.92 -27.27 2.10
C PHE A 159 -10.18 -26.36 2.14
N PRO A 160 -11.37 -26.89 2.49
CA PRO A 160 -12.58 -26.08 2.50
C PRO A 160 -12.51 -24.88 3.47
N GLY A 161 -12.61 -23.66 2.93
CA GLY A 161 -12.56 -22.41 3.71
C GLY A 161 -11.24 -21.66 3.60
N THR A 162 -11.23 -20.46 4.19
CA THR A 162 -10.02 -19.64 4.32
C THR A 162 -9.71 -19.41 5.80
N ALA A 163 -8.42 -19.43 6.15
CA ALA A 163 -7.98 -18.94 7.45
C ALA A 163 -7.89 -17.41 7.39
N ASN A 164 -8.54 -16.72 8.33
CA ASN A 164 -8.50 -15.27 8.39
C ASN A 164 -7.40 -14.85 9.37
N VAL A 165 -6.66 -13.81 8.98
CA VAL A 165 -5.56 -13.25 9.75
C VAL A 165 -5.75 -11.74 9.84
N ILE A 166 -5.68 -11.20 11.05
CA ILE A 166 -5.78 -9.77 11.32
C ILE A 166 -4.40 -9.22 11.65
N VAL A 167 -3.95 -8.27 10.85
CA VAL A 167 -2.65 -7.60 10.98
C VAL A 167 -2.84 -6.31 11.76
N LYS A 168 -2.15 -6.16 12.90
CA LYS A 168 -2.32 -5.00 13.79
C LYS A 168 -1.07 -4.14 13.91
N ASP A 169 0.12 -4.72 13.78
CA ASP A 169 1.35 -3.95 13.92
C ASP A 169 1.61 -3.11 12.65
N PRO A 170 2.08 -1.87 12.80
CA PRO A 170 2.31 -0.97 11.67
C PRO A 170 3.26 -1.53 10.61
N THR A 171 4.31 -2.25 11.02
CA THR A 171 5.31 -2.80 10.10
C THR A 171 4.69 -3.86 9.17
N SER A 172 3.97 -4.82 9.73
CA SER A 172 3.28 -5.85 8.94
C SER A 172 2.12 -5.27 8.13
N LEU A 173 1.44 -4.23 8.63
CA LEU A 173 0.41 -3.50 7.87
C LEU A 173 1.01 -2.79 6.65
N SER A 174 2.15 -2.12 6.79
CA SER A 174 2.83 -1.48 5.65
C SER A 174 3.27 -2.51 4.60
N ARG A 175 3.83 -3.64 5.04
CA ARG A 175 4.16 -4.76 4.14
C ARG A 175 2.94 -5.32 3.42
N TRP A 176 1.84 -5.52 4.16
CA TRP A 176 0.59 -5.97 3.57
C TRP A 176 0.04 -4.97 2.56
N ASN A 177 0.02 -3.67 2.88
CA ASN A 177 -0.42 -2.63 1.96
C ASN A 177 0.39 -2.61 0.66
N ARG A 178 1.71 -2.78 0.75
CA ARG A 178 2.58 -2.89 -0.43
C ARG A 178 2.24 -4.13 -1.26
N LEU A 179 2.10 -5.29 -0.63
CA LEU A 179 1.76 -6.54 -1.32
C LEU A 179 0.42 -6.43 -2.07
N ARG A 180 -0.58 -5.75 -1.50
CA ARG A 180 -1.88 -5.55 -2.14
C ARG A 180 -1.82 -4.74 -3.44
N CYS A 181 -0.83 -3.85 -3.57
CA CYS A 181 -0.60 -3.06 -4.77
C CYS A 181 0.12 -3.84 -5.88
N GLN A 182 0.70 -5.00 -5.56
CA GLN A 182 1.35 -5.86 -6.54
C GLN A 182 0.33 -6.60 -7.42
N PRO A 183 0.70 -6.94 -8.67
CA PRO A 183 -0.20 -7.59 -9.62
C PRO A 183 -0.68 -8.97 -9.17
N GLY A 184 0.14 -9.71 -8.40
CA GLY A 184 -0.16 -11.06 -7.92
C GLY A 184 -0.47 -12.07 -9.02
N ILE A 185 -0.79 -13.30 -8.62
CA ILE A 185 -1.31 -14.33 -9.54
C ILE A 185 -2.82 -14.10 -9.65
N LYS A 186 -3.33 -13.86 -10.86
CA LYS A 186 -4.73 -13.53 -11.07
C LYS A 186 -5.61 -14.78 -11.08
N ILE A 187 -6.71 -14.71 -10.33
CA ILE A 187 -7.82 -15.66 -10.39
C ILE A 187 -8.98 -14.92 -11.04
N VAL A 188 -9.38 -15.37 -12.22
CA VAL A 188 -10.35 -14.68 -13.08
C VAL A 188 -11.68 -15.37 -12.96
N ASN A 189 -12.71 -14.64 -12.53
CA ASN A 189 -14.07 -15.14 -12.50
C ASN A 189 -14.57 -15.38 -13.95
N PRO A 190 -14.89 -16.63 -14.35
CA PRO A 190 -15.43 -16.91 -15.68
C PRO A 190 -16.92 -16.60 -15.80
N ASN A 191 -17.62 -16.35 -14.69
CA ASN A 191 -19.05 -16.15 -14.63
C ASN A 191 -19.41 -14.65 -14.59
N SER A 192 -20.57 -14.27 -15.13
CA SER A 192 -21.12 -12.91 -15.05
C SER A 192 -22.10 -12.69 -13.89
N GLY A 193 -22.10 -13.60 -12.89
CA GLY A 193 -23.04 -13.59 -11.77
C GLY A 193 -22.67 -12.62 -10.64
N PRO A 194 -23.63 -12.15 -9.83
CA PRO A 194 -23.44 -11.09 -8.84
C PRO A 194 -22.67 -11.50 -7.56
N ASN A 195 -22.42 -12.79 -7.34
CA ASN A 195 -21.84 -13.32 -6.11
C ASN A 195 -20.38 -13.79 -6.24
N ASP A 196 -19.80 -13.66 -7.43
CA ASP A 196 -18.45 -14.15 -7.76
C ASP A 196 -17.53 -12.95 -8.09
N CYS A 197 -16.29 -12.96 -7.60
CA CYS A 197 -15.32 -11.89 -7.83
C CYS A 197 -13.98 -12.44 -8.33
N ASN A 198 -13.21 -11.59 -9.02
CA ASN A 198 -11.80 -11.88 -9.29
C ASN A 198 -11.01 -11.88 -7.97
N ALA A 199 -9.84 -12.48 -7.97
CA ALA A 199 -8.92 -12.39 -6.84
C ALA A 199 -7.47 -12.30 -7.33
N ARG A 200 -6.60 -11.82 -6.43
CA ARG A 200 -5.14 -11.93 -6.56
C ARG A 200 -4.63 -12.89 -5.50
N CYS A 201 -3.70 -13.75 -5.90
CA CYS A 201 -3.05 -14.68 -4.99
C CYS A 201 -1.56 -14.39 -4.86
N PHE A 202 -1.04 -14.61 -3.66
CA PHE A 202 0.37 -14.46 -3.34
C PHE A 202 0.84 -15.73 -2.62
N PRO A 203 1.73 -16.54 -3.23
CA PRO A 203 2.25 -17.74 -2.57
C PRO A 203 3.04 -17.38 -1.31
N VAL A 204 2.82 -18.13 -0.22
CA VAL A 204 3.46 -17.90 1.07
C VAL A 204 3.86 -19.20 1.75
N VAL A 205 4.72 -19.11 2.75
CA VAL A 205 4.92 -20.15 3.76
C VAL A 205 4.40 -19.64 5.10
N VAL A 206 3.52 -20.39 5.74
CA VAL A 206 2.96 -20.07 7.06
C VAL A 206 3.81 -20.71 8.16
N ASP A 207 4.31 -19.89 9.08
CA ASP A 207 5.21 -20.25 10.19
C ASP A 207 6.47 -21.04 9.76
N GLY A 208 6.85 -20.97 8.48
CA GLY A 208 7.93 -21.78 7.93
C GLY A 208 7.59 -23.27 7.75
N ILE A 209 6.33 -23.66 7.92
CA ILE A 209 5.88 -25.06 7.98
C ILE A 209 4.96 -25.40 6.80
N VAL A 210 3.97 -24.56 6.51
CA VAL A 210 2.89 -24.91 5.56
C VAL A 210 2.97 -24.04 4.32
N ASP A 211 3.06 -24.68 3.16
CA ASP A 211 2.88 -24.01 1.87
C ASP A 211 1.41 -23.61 1.69
N ALA A 212 1.20 -22.33 1.38
CA ALA A 212 -0.10 -21.71 1.31
C ALA A 212 -0.11 -20.57 0.28
N ALA A 213 -1.26 -19.94 0.09
CA ALA A 213 -1.37 -18.68 -0.63
C ALA A 213 -2.29 -17.74 0.10
N ILE A 214 -1.92 -16.45 0.12
CA ILE A 214 -2.86 -15.38 0.43
C ILE A 214 -3.83 -15.28 -0.74
N VAL A 215 -5.12 -15.09 -0.43
CA VAL A 215 -6.17 -14.75 -1.39
C VAL A 215 -6.67 -13.36 -1.06
N LEU A 216 -6.55 -12.45 -2.03
CA LEU A 216 -7.07 -11.09 -1.95
C LEU A 216 -8.22 -10.94 -2.94
N PRO A 217 -9.49 -10.94 -2.49
CA PRO A 217 -10.64 -10.70 -3.35
C PRO A 217 -10.63 -9.28 -3.92
N ASP A 218 -10.98 -9.15 -5.20
CA ASP A 218 -11.12 -7.86 -5.88
C ASP A 218 -12.55 -7.33 -5.68
N VAL A 219 -12.83 -6.90 -4.44
CA VAL A 219 -14.14 -6.38 -4.01
C VAL A 219 -13.98 -5.02 -3.33
N GLU A 220 -14.96 -4.15 -3.55
CA GLU A 220 -15.02 -2.85 -2.88
C GLU A 220 -15.20 -3.03 -1.36
N GLY A 221 -14.45 -2.27 -0.56
CA GLY A 221 -14.60 -2.27 0.89
C GLY A 221 -13.96 -3.45 1.63
N TYR A 222 -13.10 -4.25 0.98
CA TYR A 222 -12.32 -5.27 1.67
C TYR A 222 -11.46 -4.66 2.79
N ALA A 223 -11.52 -5.26 3.98
CA ALA A 223 -10.87 -4.74 5.19
C ALA A 223 -9.35 -4.64 5.01
N LYS A 224 -8.78 -3.49 5.37
CA LYS A 224 -7.37 -3.20 5.05
C LYS A 224 -6.36 -4.00 5.88
N ASP A 225 -6.78 -4.49 7.03
CA ASP A 225 -6.01 -5.24 8.01
C ASP A 225 -6.23 -6.76 7.94
N GLN A 226 -7.14 -7.23 7.08
CA GLN A 226 -7.50 -8.63 6.97
C GLN A 226 -6.74 -9.32 5.83
N ILE A 227 -6.26 -10.53 6.08
CA ILE A 227 -5.68 -11.44 5.09
C ILE A 227 -6.46 -12.76 5.13
N GLU A 228 -6.80 -13.29 3.96
CA GLU A 228 -7.35 -14.64 3.83
C GLU A 228 -6.29 -15.58 3.26
N ILE A 229 -6.18 -16.79 3.83
CA ILE A 229 -5.19 -17.79 3.44
C ILE A 229 -5.88 -19.09 3.02
N ILE A 230 -5.46 -19.64 1.88
CA ILE A 230 -5.76 -21.00 1.44
C ILE A 230 -4.53 -21.90 1.60
N ALA A 231 -4.77 -23.14 1.99
CA ALA A 231 -3.76 -24.19 2.07
C ALA A 231 -4.42 -25.54 1.76
N SER A 232 -3.63 -26.56 1.46
CA SER A 232 -4.15 -27.93 1.24
C SER A 232 -4.57 -28.66 2.51
N VAL A 233 -4.33 -28.04 3.67
CA VAL A 233 -4.61 -28.57 5.00
C VAL A 233 -5.37 -27.56 5.84
N ASN A 234 -6.03 -28.03 6.92
CA ASN A 234 -6.54 -27.12 7.94
C ASN A 234 -5.36 -26.52 8.72
N LEU A 235 -5.12 -25.22 8.52
CA LEU A 235 -3.99 -24.51 9.14
C LEU A 235 -4.03 -24.52 10.67
N ARG A 236 -5.21 -24.45 11.28
CA ARG A 236 -5.35 -24.41 12.75
C ARG A 236 -4.94 -25.73 13.36
N ASP A 237 -5.46 -26.82 12.79
CA ASP A 237 -5.15 -28.18 13.24
C ASP A 237 -3.68 -28.51 13.01
N THR A 238 -3.15 -28.12 11.84
CA THR A 238 -1.75 -28.41 11.45
C THR A 238 -0.74 -27.62 12.30
N LEU A 239 -1.03 -26.37 12.62
CA LEU A 239 -0.15 -25.51 13.42
C LEU A 239 -0.41 -25.65 14.94
N GLY A 240 -1.50 -26.31 15.34
CA GLY A 240 -1.94 -26.37 16.74
C GLY A 240 -2.32 -25.01 17.30
N LYS A 241 -2.87 -24.11 16.46
CA LYS A 241 -3.15 -22.70 16.80
C LYS A 241 -4.64 -22.37 16.73
N SER A 242 -5.06 -21.47 17.62
CA SER A 242 -6.43 -21.00 17.79
C SER A 242 -6.58 -19.50 17.45
N ASP A 243 -7.79 -18.97 17.55
CA ASP A 243 -8.01 -17.53 17.40
C ASP A 243 -7.19 -16.73 18.41
N GLY A 244 -6.61 -15.62 17.95
CA GLY A 244 -5.71 -14.76 18.71
C GLY A 244 -4.23 -15.14 18.61
N ASP A 245 -3.91 -16.37 18.21
CA ASP A 245 -2.52 -16.80 18.06
C ASP A 245 -1.86 -16.12 16.87
N ILE A 246 -0.60 -15.73 17.06
CA ILE A 246 0.20 -15.09 16.01
C ILE A 246 0.73 -16.15 15.05
N ILE A 247 0.54 -15.91 13.76
CA ILE A 247 1.23 -16.62 12.68
C ILE A 247 2.09 -15.66 11.88
N VAL A 248 3.14 -16.21 11.27
CA VAL A 248 4.06 -15.49 10.39
C VAL A 248 3.82 -15.95 8.96
N LEU A 249 3.53 -15.01 8.07
CA LEU A 249 3.36 -15.25 6.64
C LEU A 249 4.58 -14.76 5.92
N ARG A 250 5.21 -15.63 5.15
CA ARG A 250 6.43 -15.34 4.45
C ARG A 250 6.19 -15.43 2.96
N ILE A 251 6.26 -14.30 2.26
CA ILE A 251 5.97 -14.25 0.82
C ILE A 251 7.05 -15.01 0.04
N LYS A 252 6.62 -15.89 -0.87
CA LYS A 252 7.51 -16.50 -1.86
C LYS A 252 7.60 -15.54 -3.05
N GLU A 253 8.81 -15.23 -3.47
CA GLU A 253 9.00 -14.50 -4.72
C GLU A 253 8.47 -15.36 -5.88
N PRO A 254 7.77 -14.77 -6.86
CA PRO A 254 7.42 -15.51 -8.06
C PRO A 254 8.70 -15.96 -8.76
N ASP A 255 8.79 -17.23 -9.14
CA ASP A 255 9.88 -17.72 -9.98
C ASP A 255 9.87 -16.92 -11.28
N VAL A 256 10.84 -16.02 -11.43
CA VAL A 256 11.10 -15.32 -12.69
C VAL A 256 11.88 -16.31 -13.56
N SER A 257 11.16 -17.20 -14.24
CA SER A 257 11.70 -18.04 -15.31
C SER A 257 11.45 -17.42 -16.68
#